data_AF-A0A7Y1YTU3-F1
#
_entry.id   AF-A0A7Y1YTU3-F1
#
_cell.length_a   1.000
_cell.length_b   1.000
_cell.length_c   1.000
_cell.angle_alpha   90.00
_cell.angle_beta   90.00
_cell.angle_gamma   90.00
#
_symmetry.space_group_name_H-M   'P 1'
#
loop_
_entity.id
_entity.type
_entity.pdbx_description
1 polymer ?
#
loop_
_entity_poly.entity_id
_entity_poly.type
_entity_poly.pdbx_seq_one_letter_code
_entity_poly.pdbx_strand_id
1 'polypeptide(L)'
;MNKWKTIKSMGWCTAVLLPVLFLFFSFKNSKGCGQLVIDTYEIHAKINIPKVNNINCYYDDRTGVRISIYDVKAKLNLDKFELVPRKKALNGMSGNYLLDEEELPGSNRLYLATGSKWGRDWTFVFEAGADRLWAELAY
;
A
#
# COMPACT_ATOMS: atom_id res chain seq x y z
N MET A 1 -38.07 19.30 -62.47
CA MET A 1 -39.49 18.91 -62.27
C MET A 1 -39.56 17.49 -61.73
N ASN A 2 -40.45 17.28 -60.75
CA ASN A 2 -40.94 16.03 -60.14
C ASN A 2 -39.95 15.23 -59.25
N LYS A 3 -39.98 15.38 -57.91
CA LYS A 3 -40.95 14.86 -56.88
C LYS A 3 -40.70 13.36 -56.58
N TRP A 4 -40.04 13.03 -55.45
CA TRP A 4 -40.60 12.73 -54.11
C TRP A 4 -41.24 11.33 -53.96
N LYS A 5 -40.62 10.47 -53.12
CA LYS A 5 -41.18 9.80 -51.90
C LYS A 5 -40.34 8.53 -51.56
N THR A 6 -39.60 8.45 -50.43
CA THR A 6 -40.00 8.00 -49.06
C THR A 6 -40.70 6.62 -49.03
N ILE A 7 -40.48 5.63 -48.13
CA ILE A 7 -39.88 5.56 -46.77
C ILE A 7 -39.84 4.07 -46.29
N LYS A 8 -38.90 3.75 -45.38
CA LYS A 8 -38.85 2.71 -44.29
C LYS A 8 -39.08 1.20 -44.54
N SER A 9 -38.13 0.37 -44.08
CA SER A 9 -38.20 -0.45 -42.83
C SER A 9 -36.79 -1.05 -42.56
N MET A 10 -36.16 -0.86 -41.41
CA MET A 10 -36.35 -1.43 -40.06
C MET A 10 -35.80 -2.87 -39.89
N GLY A 11 -34.73 -3.00 -39.10
CA GLY A 11 -34.12 -4.25 -38.61
C GLY A 11 -32.70 -3.98 -38.07
N TRP A 12 -32.55 -3.38 -36.89
CA TRP A 12 -32.20 -4.08 -35.65
C TRP A 12 -31.05 -5.10 -35.80
N CYS A 13 -29.81 -4.62 -35.63
CA CYS A 13 -28.75 -5.40 -35.02
C CYS A 13 -28.03 -4.51 -34.01
N THR A 14 -28.40 -4.73 -32.75
CA THR A 14 -27.71 -4.34 -31.53
C THR A 14 -26.23 -4.73 -31.60
N ALA A 15 -25.34 -3.77 -31.83
CA ALA A 15 -23.94 -3.90 -31.42
C ALA A 15 -23.84 -3.30 -30.01
N VAL A 16 -23.85 -4.22 -29.06
CA VAL A 16 -23.77 -4.02 -27.62
C VAL A 16 -22.57 -3.16 -27.27
N LEU A 17 -22.85 -2.11 -26.50
CA LEU A 17 -22.02 -1.51 -25.46
C LEU A 17 -20.88 -2.43 -25.00
N LEU A 18 -19.66 -2.16 -25.43
CA LEU A 18 -18.54 -2.20 -24.48
C LEU A 18 -17.99 -0.79 -24.41
N PRO A 19 -18.31 0.00 -23.36
CA PRO A 19 -17.40 1.05 -22.99
C PRO A 19 -16.09 0.31 -22.72
N VAL A 20 -15.08 0.62 -23.53
CA VAL A 20 -13.70 0.31 -23.19
C VAL A 20 -13.56 0.83 -21.77
N LEU A 21 -13.58 -0.12 -20.82
CA LEU A 21 -13.08 0.08 -19.48
C LEU A 21 -11.64 0.52 -19.71
N PHE A 22 -11.45 1.82 -19.92
CA PHE A 22 -10.39 2.54 -19.28
C PHE A 22 -10.55 2.11 -17.82
N LEU A 23 -9.84 1.03 -17.50
CA LEU A 23 -9.38 0.74 -16.16
C LEU A 23 -8.65 2.01 -15.78
N PHE A 24 -9.41 2.95 -15.23
CA PHE A 24 -8.94 3.91 -14.27
C PHE A 24 -8.35 3.04 -13.16
N PHE A 25 -7.13 2.55 -13.36
CA PHE A 25 -6.13 2.54 -12.31
C PHE A 25 -5.98 4.01 -11.94
N SER A 26 -6.98 4.51 -11.21
CA SER A 26 -6.86 5.71 -10.43
C SER A 26 -5.81 5.33 -9.41
N PHE A 27 -4.54 5.60 -9.74
CA PHE A 27 -3.47 5.70 -8.78
C PHE A 27 -3.79 6.92 -7.90
N LYS A 28 -4.84 6.78 -7.09
CA LYS A 28 -5.16 7.73 -6.04
C LYS A 28 -4.11 7.47 -4.97
N ASN A 29 -3.25 8.47 -4.76
CA ASN A 29 -2.41 8.56 -3.57
C ASN A 29 -3.33 8.39 -2.35
N SER A 30 -3.35 7.19 -1.76
CA SER A 30 -4.18 6.90 -0.60
C SER A 30 -3.52 7.55 0.62
N LYS A 31 -3.88 8.80 0.90
CA LYS A 31 -3.49 9.52 2.12
C LYS A 31 -4.32 9.03 3.31
N GLY A 32 -4.34 7.71 3.56
CA GLY A 32 -5.10 7.12 4.66
C GLY A 32 -5.27 5.60 4.56
N CYS A 33 -6.09 5.05 5.46
CA CYS A 33 -6.35 3.60 5.56
C CYS A 33 -7.57 3.11 4.76
N GLY A 34 -8.32 4.03 4.14
CA GLY A 34 -9.56 3.72 3.40
C GLY A 34 -9.34 2.99 2.07
N GLN A 35 -8.12 2.99 1.55
CA GLN A 35 -7.68 2.09 0.50
C GLN A 35 -6.36 1.49 0.93
N LEU A 36 -6.40 0.19 1.18
CA LEU A 36 -5.25 -0.63 1.50
C LEU A 36 -4.48 -0.90 0.19
N VAL A 37 -3.96 0.18 -0.38
CA VAL A 37 -3.00 0.10 -1.45
C VAL A 37 -1.73 -0.34 -0.73
N ILE A 38 -1.29 -1.58 -0.95
CA ILE A 38 0.14 -1.90 -0.91
C ILE A 38 0.73 -0.89 -1.87
N ASP A 39 1.14 0.24 -1.29
CA ASP A 39 1.13 1.50 -2.03
C ASP A 39 2.11 1.28 -3.16
N THR A 40 1.85 1.83 -4.34
CA THR A 40 2.81 1.73 -5.44
C THR A 40 4.22 2.12 -4.97
N TYR A 41 4.33 2.96 -3.94
CA TYR A 41 5.55 3.34 -3.22
C TYR A 41 6.26 2.18 -2.47
N GLU A 42 5.55 1.23 -1.86
CA GLU A 42 6.13 0.05 -1.19
C GLU A 42 6.82 -0.88 -2.20
N ILE A 43 6.23 -1.05 -3.39
CA ILE A 43 6.85 -1.76 -4.54
C ILE A 43 8.12 -1.02 -5.01
N HIS A 44 8.16 0.31 -4.88
CA HIS A 44 9.26 1.16 -5.33
C HIS A 44 10.41 1.33 -4.33
N ALA A 45 10.26 0.90 -3.07
CA ALA A 45 11.36 0.70 -2.12
C ALA A 45 12.26 -0.51 -2.50
N LYS A 46 11.86 -1.27 -3.53
CA LYS A 46 12.37 -2.61 -3.88
C LYS A 46 12.37 -3.58 -2.68
N ILE A 47 11.49 -3.35 -1.70
CA ILE A 47 11.20 -4.32 -0.64
C ILE A 47 9.98 -5.08 -1.12
N ASN A 48 10.18 -6.34 -1.48
CA ASN A 48 9.11 -7.19 -1.97
C ASN A 48 8.35 -7.74 -0.75
N ILE A 49 7.25 -7.08 -0.37
CA ILE A 49 6.38 -7.56 0.70
C ILE A 49 5.60 -8.77 0.16
N PRO A 50 5.77 -9.98 0.72
CA PRO A 50 5.10 -11.18 0.23
C PRO A 50 3.60 -11.13 0.53
N LYS A 51 2.87 -12.16 0.08
CA LYS A 51 1.44 -12.29 0.39
C LYS A 51 1.20 -12.24 1.90
N VAL A 52 0.23 -11.43 2.29
CA VAL A 52 -0.15 -11.12 3.68
C VAL A 52 -1.48 -11.77 4.05
N ASN A 53 -1.70 -12.00 5.34
CA ASN A 53 -2.96 -12.56 5.87
C ASN A 53 -3.93 -11.50 6.35
N ASN A 54 -3.38 -10.56 7.10
CA ASN A 54 -4.12 -9.50 7.75
C ASN A 54 -3.27 -8.23 7.66
N ILE A 55 -3.95 -7.09 7.59
CA ILE A 55 -3.31 -5.78 7.59
C ILE A 55 -4.11 -4.85 8.50
N ASN A 56 -3.45 -4.33 9.52
CA ASN A 56 -3.97 -3.21 10.32
C ASN A 56 -3.30 -1.92 9.83
N CYS A 57 -4.04 -0.82 9.78
CA CYS A 57 -3.53 0.47 9.32
C CYS A 57 -4.01 1.59 10.22
N TYR A 58 -3.08 2.49 10.55
CA TYR A 58 -3.32 3.70 11.31
C TYR A 58 -2.75 4.90 10.54
N TYR A 59 -3.43 6.04 10.61
CA TYR A 59 -3.03 7.25 9.92
C TYR A 59 -3.36 8.49 10.75
N ASP A 60 -2.41 9.39 10.86
CA ASP A 60 -2.56 10.69 11.51
C ASP A 60 -2.50 11.82 10.48
N ASP A 61 -3.65 12.46 10.25
CA ASP A 61 -3.78 13.60 9.34
C ASP A 61 -2.93 14.82 9.73
N ARG A 62 -2.58 14.96 11.01
CA ARG A 62 -1.84 16.13 11.51
C ARG A 62 -0.36 16.04 11.19
N THR A 63 0.20 14.84 11.34
CA THR A 63 1.63 14.57 11.10
C THR A 63 1.88 14.02 9.70
N GLY A 64 0.84 13.57 9.00
CA GLY A 64 0.95 12.92 7.69
C GLY A 64 1.61 11.54 7.78
N VAL A 65 1.59 10.90 8.95
CA VAL A 65 2.24 9.60 9.16
C VAL A 65 1.21 8.49 9.04
N ARG A 66 1.51 7.49 8.21
CA ARG A 66 0.78 6.23 8.13
C ARG A 66 1.66 5.10 8.64
N ILE A 67 1.12 4.26 9.51
CA ILE A 67 1.76 2.99 9.90
C ILE A 67 0.83 1.83 9.57
N SER A 68 1.39 0.76 9.01
CA SER A 68 0.65 -0.45 8.64
C SER A 68 1.37 -1.68 9.16
N ILE A 69 0.61 -2.60 9.74
CA ILE A 69 1.10 -3.85 10.32
C ILE A 69 0.66 -4.99 9.42
N TYR A 70 1.62 -5.75 8.94
CA TYR A 70 1.41 -6.87 8.03
C TYR A 70 1.82 -8.17 8.70
N ASP A 71 0.91 -9.15 8.74
CA ASP A 71 1.26 -10.53 9.03
C ASP A 71 1.71 -11.22 7.72
N VAL A 72 3.01 -11.44 7.58
CA VAL A 72 3.66 -11.93 6.35
C VAL A 72 3.79 -13.45 6.35
N LYS A 73 3.28 -14.13 5.31
CA LYS A 73 3.33 -15.61 5.24
C LYS A 73 4.61 -16.20 4.67
N ALA A 74 5.47 -15.38 4.08
CA ALA A 74 6.67 -15.86 3.38
C ALA A 74 7.90 -15.12 3.86
N LYS A 75 9.06 -15.74 3.64
CA LYS A 75 10.35 -15.14 3.96
C LYS A 75 10.51 -13.84 3.18
N LEU A 76 10.56 -12.72 3.90
CA LEU A 76 10.99 -11.44 3.36
C LEU A 76 12.45 -11.55 2.92
N ASN A 77 12.79 -10.89 1.81
CA ASN A 77 14.19 -10.67 1.49
C ASN A 77 14.74 -9.56 2.43
N LEU A 78 15.75 -9.93 3.22
CA LEU A 78 16.34 -9.08 4.24
C LEU A 78 17.65 -8.38 3.81
N ASP A 79 18.06 -8.49 2.53
CA ASP A 79 19.31 -7.91 2.01
C ASP A 79 19.42 -6.38 2.23
N LYS A 80 18.28 -5.72 2.36
CA LYS A 80 18.17 -4.27 2.59
C LYS A 80 17.97 -3.88 4.05
N PHE A 81 17.89 -4.86 4.94
CA PHE A 81 17.58 -4.64 6.34
C PHE A 81 18.84 -4.77 7.19
N GLU A 82 18.99 -3.86 8.14
CA GLU A 82 19.98 -3.93 9.21
C GLU A 82 19.35 -4.57 10.45
N LEU A 83 20.02 -5.56 11.05
CA LEU A 83 19.55 -6.15 12.31
C LEU A 83 19.95 -5.27 13.51
N VAL A 84 19.00 -4.52 14.05
CA VAL A 84 19.20 -3.49 15.08
C VAL A 84 18.53 -3.85 16.42
N PRO A 85 18.94 -3.22 17.54
CA PRO A 85 18.20 -3.34 18.80
C PRO A 85 16.80 -2.74 18.71
N ARG A 86 15.84 -3.29 19.48
CA ARG A 86 14.44 -2.84 19.55
C ARG A 86 14.31 -1.32 19.68
N LYS A 87 15.06 -0.73 20.60
CA LYS A 87 15.05 0.71 20.85
C LYS A 87 15.42 1.53 19.60
N LYS A 88 16.40 1.09 18.81
CA LYS A 88 16.79 1.77 17.55
C LYS A 88 15.69 1.66 16.51
N ALA A 89 15.05 0.50 16.37
CA ALA A 89 13.93 0.31 15.46
C ALA A 89 12.72 1.17 15.83
N LEU A 90 12.31 1.17 17.10
CA LEU A 90 11.20 1.99 17.59
C LEU A 90 11.45 3.49 17.42
N ASN A 91 12.68 3.95 17.69
CA ASN A 91 13.05 5.34 17.46
C ASN A 91 13.06 5.73 15.97
N GLY A 92 13.18 4.76 15.06
CA GLY A 92 13.10 4.98 13.62
C GLY A 92 11.66 5.03 13.07
N MET A 93 10.67 4.61 13.86
CA MET A 93 9.25 4.69 13.53
C MET A 93 8.62 5.86 14.28
N SER A 94 8.46 6.99 13.59
CA SER A 94 7.88 8.20 14.16
C SER A 94 6.41 8.03 14.57
N GLY A 95 5.69 7.12 13.89
CA GLY A 95 4.27 6.81 14.08
C GLY A 95 3.99 5.73 15.11
N ASN A 96 5.00 5.27 15.88
CA ASN A 96 4.81 4.21 16.87
C ASN A 96 3.77 4.55 17.97
N TYR A 97 3.48 5.85 18.18
CA TYR A 97 2.45 6.33 19.10
C TYR A 97 1.02 6.04 18.65
N LEU A 98 0.83 5.64 17.39
CA LEU A 98 -0.46 5.22 16.83
C LEU A 98 -0.79 3.75 17.12
N LEU A 99 0.17 2.99 17.65
CA LEU A 99 0.03 1.57 17.90
C LEU A 99 -0.33 1.29 19.34
N ASP A 100 -1.18 0.28 19.55
CA ASP A 100 -1.40 -0.27 20.88
C ASP A 100 -0.13 -1.01 21.37
N GLU A 101 0.02 -1.18 22.68
CA GLU A 101 1.24 -1.77 23.25
C GLU A 101 1.49 -3.22 22.78
N GLU A 102 0.40 -3.96 22.54
CA GLU A 102 0.39 -5.32 21.97
C GLU A 102 0.72 -5.38 20.47
N GLU A 103 0.60 -4.26 19.77
CA GLU A 103 0.93 -4.13 18.36
C GLU A 103 2.39 -3.70 18.14
N LEU A 104 3.10 -3.27 19.18
CA LEU A 104 4.52 -2.94 19.09
C LEU A 104 5.37 -4.21 18.91
N PRO A 105 6.51 -4.13 18.20
CA PRO A 105 7.45 -5.23 18.11
C PRO A 105 7.90 -5.72 19.50
N GLY A 106 7.92 -7.03 19.71
CA GLY A 106 8.26 -7.65 21.00
C GLY A 106 9.74 -8.00 21.14
N SER A 107 10.38 -8.38 20.03
CA SER A 107 11.76 -8.89 20.02
C SER A 107 12.82 -7.84 20.37
N ASN A 108 13.89 -8.29 21.04
CA ASN A 108 15.05 -7.47 21.37
C ASN A 108 15.85 -7.01 20.14
N ARG A 109 15.80 -7.77 19.04
CA ARG A 109 16.45 -7.44 17.78
C ARG A 109 15.44 -7.51 16.65
N LEU A 110 15.49 -6.50 15.78
CA LEU A 110 14.54 -6.30 14.70
C LEU A 110 15.30 -5.93 13.42
N TYR A 111 14.74 -6.32 12.28
CA TYR A 111 15.26 -5.92 10.99
C TYR A 111 14.70 -4.54 10.64
N LEU A 112 15.56 -3.55 10.44
CA LEU A 112 15.18 -2.19 10.10
C LEU A 112 15.68 -1.85 8.70
N ALA A 113 14.80 -1.33 7.85
CA ALA A 113 15.16 -0.71 6.59
C ALA A 113 14.54 0.68 6.53
N THR A 114 15.30 1.69 6.16
CA THR A 114 14.81 3.06 5.98
C THR A 114 15.25 3.62 4.64
N GLY A 115 14.55 4.64 4.17
CA GLY A 115 14.95 5.37 2.99
C GLY A 115 13.98 6.47 2.63
N SER A 116 14.26 7.10 1.49
CA SER A 116 13.46 8.19 0.97
C SER A 116 13.25 8.03 -0.52
N LYS A 117 12.06 8.31 -1.03
CA LYS A 117 11.77 8.32 -2.46
C LYS A 117 10.66 9.30 -2.80
N TRP A 118 10.89 10.10 -3.84
CA TRP A 118 9.95 11.14 -4.28
C TRP A 118 9.57 12.14 -3.18
N GLY A 119 10.54 12.47 -2.32
CA GLY A 119 10.35 13.41 -1.21
C GLY A 119 9.60 12.83 -0.02
N ARG A 120 9.39 11.51 0.03
CA ARG A 120 8.73 10.82 1.14
C ARG A 120 9.66 9.81 1.78
N ASP A 121 9.74 9.91 3.10
CA ASP A 121 10.51 8.99 3.91
C ASP A 121 9.67 7.76 4.27
N TRP A 122 10.35 6.62 4.34
CA TRP A 122 9.74 5.35 4.70
C TRP A 122 10.63 4.59 5.67
N THR A 123 9.98 3.85 6.56
CA THR A 123 10.63 2.96 7.52
C THR A 123 9.91 1.62 7.52
N PHE A 124 10.66 0.53 7.40
CA PHE A 124 10.18 -0.82 7.59
C PHE A 124 10.87 -1.46 8.79
N VAL A 125 10.09 -2.06 9.67
CA VAL A 125 10.59 -2.88 10.78
C VAL A 125 10.01 -4.27 10.63
N PHE A 126 10.86 -5.30 10.65
CA PHE A 126 10.43 -6.69 10.53
C PHE A 126 10.88 -7.50 11.75
N GLU A 127 9.94 -8.24 12.34
CA GLU A 127 10.16 -9.18 13.43
C GLU A 127 10.03 -10.61 12.91
N ALA A 128 11.17 -11.23 12.61
CA ALA A 128 11.20 -12.56 12.01
C ALA A 128 10.60 -13.67 12.89
N GLY A 129 10.66 -13.52 14.22
CA GLY A 129 10.08 -14.50 15.14
C GLY A 129 8.55 -14.48 15.19
N ALA A 130 7.94 -13.36 14.81
CA ALA A 130 6.49 -13.16 14.82
C ALA A 130 5.89 -13.09 13.40
N ASP A 131 6.72 -13.20 12.36
CA ASP A 131 6.32 -13.01 10.96
C ASP A 131 5.50 -11.72 10.75
N ARG A 132 5.94 -10.63 11.40
CA ARG A 132 5.24 -9.34 11.40
C ARG A 132 6.12 -8.22 10.90
N LEU A 133 5.58 -7.43 9.97
CA LEU A 133 6.22 -6.27 9.35
C LEU A 133 5.43 -5.00 9.67
N TRP A 134 6.10 -3.98 10.18
CA TRP A 134 5.57 -2.62 10.30
C TRP A 134 6.12 -1.80 9.13
N ALA A 135 5.24 -1.14 8.39
CA ALA A 135 5.63 -0.17 7.37
C ALA A 135 5.11 1.20 7.76
N GLU A 136 6.01 2.16 7.85
CA GLU A 136 5.71 3.57 8.09
C GLU A 136 6.02 4.38 6.84
N LEU A 137 5.09 5.25 6.45
CA LEU A 137 5.25 6.22 5.37
C LEU A 137 4.90 7.62 5.89
N ALA A 138 5.80 8.58 5.63
CA ALA A 138 5.56 10.01 5.87
C ALA A 138 5.13 10.71 4.56
N TYR A 139 3.99 11.40 4.58
CA TYR A 139 3.33 11.96 3.38
C TYR A 139 3.58 13.43 3.09
#